data_AF-A0A7Z0Q4E3-F1
#
_entry.id   AF-A0A7Z0Q4E3-F1
#
_cell.length_a   1.000
_cell.length_b   1.000
_cell.length_c   1.000
_cell.angle_alpha   90.00
_cell.angle_beta   90.00
_cell.angle_gamma   90.00
#
_symmetry.space_group_name_H-M   'P 1'
#
loop_
_entity.id
_entity.type
_entity.pdbx_description
1 polymer ?
#
loop_
_entity_poly.entity_id
_entity_poly.type
_entity_poly.pdbx_seq_one_letter_code
_entity_poly.pdbx_strand_id
1 'polypeptide(L)'
;RLYGRWFPAHFGPEALRRLHQEVDCWRNLHRRTDPIGGPVLVAGPVLAGAADAATASGRPPCPPVDREPLKDPLSLGRTAAHPLPSPVLGHGDYQADPVFAEERAALLARLPDGLPAPRQGDDGQDTPQSSSGRSSG
;
A
#
# COMPACT_ATOMS: atom_id res chain seq x y z
N ARG A 1 15.98 -3.43 11.68
CA ARG A 1 14.51 -3.68 11.62
C ARG A 1 13.67 -2.43 11.31
N LEU A 2 14.27 -1.28 10.94
CA LEU A 2 13.50 -0.06 10.66
C LEU A 2 12.85 -0.03 9.26
N TYR A 3 13.52 -0.59 8.24
CA TYR A 3 13.07 -0.49 6.84
C TYR A 3 12.01 -1.51 6.43
N GLY A 4 11.83 -2.56 7.21
CA GLY A 4 10.97 -3.68 6.81
C GLY A 4 9.49 -3.30 6.66
N ARG A 5 8.96 -2.45 7.55
CA ARG A 5 7.54 -2.09 7.47
C ARG A 5 7.20 -1.24 6.25
N TRP A 6 8.18 -0.54 5.69
CA TRP A 6 7.98 0.41 4.60
C TRP A 6 8.30 -0.16 3.22
N PHE A 7 9.11 -1.22 3.14
CA PHE A 7 9.56 -1.77 1.86
C PHE A 7 9.47 -3.31 1.81
N PRO A 8 8.25 -3.88 1.74
CA PRO A 8 8.07 -5.32 1.82
C PRO A 8 8.81 -6.08 0.72
N ALA A 9 8.85 -5.55 -0.51
CA ALA A 9 9.55 -6.17 -1.63
C ALA A 9 11.07 -6.38 -1.41
N HIS A 10 11.66 -5.70 -0.42
CA HIS A 10 13.08 -5.83 -0.07
C HIS A 10 13.34 -6.88 1.03
N PHE A 11 12.29 -7.53 1.53
CA PHE A 11 12.43 -8.70 2.37
C PHE A 11 12.79 -9.94 1.55
N GLY A 12 13.51 -10.87 2.18
CA GLY A 12 13.69 -12.20 1.59
C GLY A 12 12.36 -12.95 1.45
N PRO A 13 12.24 -13.87 0.47
CA PRO A 13 11.01 -14.62 0.20
C PRO A 13 10.40 -15.30 1.44
N GLU A 14 11.25 -15.82 2.33
CA GLU A 14 10.80 -16.49 3.55
C GLU A 14 10.11 -15.54 4.54
N ALA A 15 10.62 -14.31 4.68
CA ALA A 15 9.99 -13.31 5.54
C ALA A 15 8.65 -12.83 4.96
N LEU A 16 8.54 -12.74 3.63
CA LEU A 16 7.29 -12.40 2.95
C LEU A 16 6.24 -13.51 3.10
N ARG A 17 6.64 -14.76 2.92
CA ARG A 17 5.78 -15.94 3.13
C ARG A 17 5.27 -16.00 4.57
N ARG A 18 6.16 -15.74 5.54
CA ARG A 18 5.80 -15.68 6.96
C ARG A 18 4.81 -14.55 7.24
N LEU A 19 5.07 -13.34 6.74
CA LEU A 19 4.14 -12.21 6.89
C LEU A 19 2.76 -12.56 6.35
N HIS A 20 2.71 -13.16 5.15
CA HIS A 20 1.46 -13.58 4.52
C HIS A 20 0.70 -14.64 5.33
N GLN A 21 1.38 -15.45 6.14
CA GLN A 21 0.73 -16.40 7.06
C GLN A 21 0.27 -15.77 8.37
N GLU A 22 0.91 -14.69 8.80
CA GLU A 22 0.61 -14.00 10.08
C GLU A 22 -0.53 -12.98 9.95
N VAL A 23 -0.88 -12.55 8.73
CA VAL A 23 -1.97 -11.60 8.48
C VAL A 23 -3.13 -12.29 7.76
N ASP A 24 -4.37 -11.91 8.07
CA ASP A 24 -5.56 -12.52 7.44
C ASP A 24 -5.59 -12.29 5.92
N CYS A 25 -5.32 -11.04 5.51
CA CYS A 25 -5.35 -10.64 4.10
C CYS A 25 -4.65 -9.30 3.93
N TRP A 26 -3.94 -9.12 2.81
CA TRP A 26 -3.32 -7.84 2.47
C TRP A 26 -3.15 -7.71 0.96
N ARG A 27 -3.12 -6.47 0.47
CA ARG A 27 -2.95 -6.14 -0.95
C ARG A 27 -1.79 -5.17 -1.13
N ASN A 28 -0.96 -5.44 -2.11
CA ASN A 28 0.09 -4.57 -2.60
C ASN A 28 -0.46 -3.74 -3.77
N LEU A 29 -0.56 -2.43 -3.56
CA LEU A 29 -0.91 -1.46 -4.59
C LEU A 29 0.39 -0.83 -5.07
N HIS A 30 0.73 -1.05 -6.33
CA HIS A 30 1.99 -0.58 -6.90
C HIS A 30 1.76 0.02 -8.28
N ARG A 31 2.71 0.84 -8.72
CA ARG A 31 2.73 1.44 -10.06
C ARG A 31 4.02 1.06 -10.77
N ARG A 32 3.98 1.01 -12.10
CA ARG A 32 5.19 0.80 -12.93
C ARG A 32 6.09 2.04 -12.98
N THR A 33 5.55 3.20 -12.63
CA THR A 33 6.27 4.48 -12.55
C THR A 33 6.86 4.74 -11.17
N ASP A 34 6.50 3.94 -10.16
CA ASP A 34 7.10 4.01 -8.84
C ASP A 34 8.52 3.42 -8.90
N PRO A 35 9.58 4.23 -8.72
CA PRO A 35 10.95 3.76 -8.85
C PRO A 35 11.41 2.87 -7.69
N ILE A 36 10.68 2.83 -6.57
CA ILE A 36 11.05 2.06 -5.38
C ILE A 36 9.99 1.02 -4.97
N GLY A 37 8.81 1.10 -5.57
CA GLY A 37 7.76 0.10 -5.49
C GLY A 37 7.87 -0.98 -6.56
N GLY A 38 6.85 -1.84 -6.60
CA GLY A 38 6.78 -2.97 -7.52
C GLY A 38 6.01 -4.14 -6.93
N PRO A 39 5.88 -5.24 -7.68
CA PRO A 39 5.29 -6.46 -7.14
C PRO A 39 6.16 -7.03 -6.02
N VAL A 40 5.51 -7.59 -5.00
CA VAL A 40 6.17 -8.23 -3.85
C VAL A 40 6.50 -9.69 -4.14
N LEU A 41 5.72 -10.36 -4.99
CA LEU A 41 5.95 -11.72 -5.46
C LEU A 41 6.03 -12.76 -4.32
N VAL A 42 5.07 -12.73 -3.38
CA VAL A 42 5.06 -13.64 -2.20
C VAL A 42 5.09 -15.12 -2.60
N ALA A 43 4.38 -15.50 -3.66
CA ALA A 43 4.38 -16.87 -4.20
C ALA A 43 5.59 -17.18 -5.11
N GLY A 44 6.50 -16.23 -5.29
CA GLY A 44 7.60 -16.28 -6.25
C GLY A 44 7.19 -15.85 -7.67
N PRO A 45 8.16 -15.55 -8.55
CA PRO A 45 7.91 -14.96 -9.86
C PRO A 45 7.15 -15.88 -10.83
N VAL A 46 7.23 -17.21 -10.63
CA VAL A 46 6.55 -18.20 -11.49
C VAL A 46 5.06 -18.31 -11.17
N LEU A 47 4.66 -17.95 -9.94
CA LEU A 47 3.29 -18.06 -9.45
C LEU A 47 2.66 -16.67 -9.18
N ALA A 48 3.28 -15.60 -9.70
CA ALA A 48 2.81 -14.24 -9.55
C ALA A 48 1.41 -14.10 -10.17
N GLY A 49 0.43 -13.67 -9.36
CA GLY A 49 -0.97 -13.49 -9.78
C GLY A 49 -1.89 -14.70 -9.55
N ALA A 50 -1.37 -15.84 -9.08
CA ALA A 50 -2.23 -16.93 -8.61
C ALA A 50 -2.93 -16.50 -7.31
N ALA A 51 -4.21 -16.85 -7.16
CA ALA A 51 -4.91 -16.69 -5.89
C ALA A 51 -4.17 -17.48 -4.80
N ASP A 52 -3.94 -16.85 -3.65
CA ASP A 52 -3.23 -17.49 -2.56
C ASP A 52 -4.01 -18.73 -2.11
N ALA A 53 -3.31 -19.84 -1.92
CA ALA A 53 -3.91 -21.08 -1.46
C ALA A 53 -4.66 -20.81 -0.15
N ALA A 54 -5.90 -21.32 -0.06
CA ALA A 54 -6.82 -21.05 1.04
C ALA A 54 -6.12 -21.04 2.41
N THR A 55 -6.28 -19.95 3.16
CA THR A 55 -5.80 -19.87 4.54
C THR A 55 -6.45 -21.01 5.35
N ALA A 56 -5.71 -21.60 6.28
CA ALA A 56 -6.15 -22.75 7.11
C ALA A 56 -7.43 -22.49 7.96
N SER A 57 -7.98 -21.28 7.90
CA SER A 57 -9.09 -20.76 8.71
C SER A 57 -10.50 -21.10 8.18
N GLY A 58 -10.64 -21.81 7.05
CA GLY A 58 -11.96 -22.07 6.44
C GLY A 58 -12.65 -20.82 5.86
N ARG A 59 -11.91 -19.71 5.77
CA ARG A 59 -12.34 -18.43 5.19
C ARG A 59 -12.18 -18.45 3.66
N PRO A 60 -13.00 -17.72 2.89
CA PRO A 60 -12.76 -17.55 1.46
C PRO A 60 -11.31 -17.09 1.21
N PRO A 61 -10.64 -17.65 0.18
CA PRO A 61 -9.26 -17.32 -0.13
C PRO A 61 -9.10 -15.82 -0.34
N CYS A 62 -7.94 -15.31 0.06
CA CYS A 62 -7.57 -13.94 -0.26
C CYS A 62 -7.31 -13.81 -1.77
N PRO A 63 -7.72 -12.68 -2.38
CA PRO A 63 -7.18 -12.33 -3.68
C PRO A 63 -5.65 -12.20 -3.59
N PRO A 64 -4.93 -12.38 -4.71
CA PRO A 64 -3.47 -12.32 -4.74
C PRO A 64 -2.94 -11.04 -4.09
N VAL A 65 -1.85 -11.15 -3.33
CA VAL A 65 -1.19 -10.00 -2.69
C VAL A 65 -0.93 -8.89 -3.71
N ASP A 66 -0.30 -9.20 -4.83
CA ASP A 66 -0.05 -8.22 -5.89
C ASP A 66 -1.33 -7.97 -6.72
N ARG A 67 -1.88 -6.75 -6.64
CA ARG A 67 -2.87 -6.27 -7.61
C ARG A 67 -2.17 -5.97 -8.93
N GLU A 68 -2.92 -6.02 -10.03
CA GLU A 68 -2.49 -5.43 -11.29
C GLU A 68 -1.99 -3.98 -11.08
N PRO A 69 -0.87 -3.59 -11.72
CA PRO A 69 -0.27 -2.28 -11.50
C PRO A 69 -1.27 -1.15 -11.75
N LEU A 70 -1.34 -0.21 -10.80
CA LEU A 70 -2.15 1.00 -10.94
C LEU A 70 -1.55 1.89 -12.04
N LYS A 71 -2.42 2.56 -12.78
CA LYS A 71 -2.02 3.52 -13.82
C LYS A 71 -1.99 4.91 -13.24
N ASP A 72 -0.91 5.65 -13.49
CA ASP A 72 -0.91 7.08 -13.23
C ASP A 72 -1.93 7.80 -14.12
N PRO A 73 -2.51 8.90 -13.63
CA PRO A 73 -3.26 9.80 -14.48
C PRO A 73 -2.32 10.36 -15.56
N LEU A 74 -2.61 10.06 -16.82
CA LEU A 74 -1.90 10.61 -17.96
C LEU A 74 -2.78 11.66 -18.65
N SER A 75 -2.53 12.94 -18.37
CA SER A 75 -2.99 14.04 -19.22
C SER A 75 -1.78 14.65 -19.91
N LEU A 76 -1.53 14.24 -21.16
CA LEU A 76 -0.41 14.73 -21.96
C LEU A 76 -0.64 16.16 -22.50
N GLY A 77 -1.89 16.63 -22.48
CA GLY A 77 -2.30 17.94 -22.96
C GLY A 77 -2.75 18.89 -21.86
N ARG A 78 -2.72 20.18 -22.15
CA ARG A 78 -3.33 21.21 -21.31
C ARG A 78 -4.80 21.38 -21.72
N THR A 79 -5.69 21.37 -20.74
CA THR A 79 -7.11 21.73 -20.91
C THR A 79 -7.45 22.82 -19.90
N ALA A 80 -8.60 23.49 -20.05
CA ALA A 80 -9.03 24.47 -19.03
C ALA A 80 -9.19 23.83 -17.63
N ALA A 81 -9.58 22.55 -17.57
CA ALA A 81 -9.68 21.79 -16.32
C ALA A 81 -8.32 21.24 -15.83
N HIS A 82 -7.37 21.02 -16.74
CA HIS A 82 -6.03 20.52 -16.44
C HIS A 82 -5.00 21.43 -17.10
N PRO A 83 -4.74 22.62 -16.54
CA PRO A 83 -3.84 23.60 -17.14
C PRO A 83 -2.38 23.12 -17.16
N LEU A 84 -2.07 22.11 -16.36
CA LEU A 84 -0.80 21.39 -16.32
C LEU A 84 -1.03 19.90 -16.59
N PRO A 85 -0.03 19.19 -17.14
CA PRO A 85 -0.06 17.73 -17.18
C PRO A 85 -0.33 17.16 -15.80
N SER A 86 -1.15 16.11 -15.73
CA SER A 86 -1.43 15.43 -14.47
C SER A 86 -0.13 14.88 -13.87
N PRO A 87 0.12 15.08 -12.57
CA PRO A 87 1.30 14.55 -11.92
C PRO A 87 1.26 13.02 -11.91
N VAL A 88 2.44 12.42 -12.11
CA VAL A 88 2.66 10.99 -11.84
C VAL A 88 2.59 10.80 -10.33
N LEU A 89 1.72 9.90 -9.86
CA LEU A 89 1.52 9.62 -8.43
C LEU A 89 2.69 8.83 -7.86
N GLY A 90 3.33 7.98 -8.68
CA GLY A 90 4.59 7.31 -8.33
C GLY A 90 4.51 6.58 -6.99
N HIS A 91 5.42 6.91 -6.05
CA HIS A 91 5.53 6.31 -4.71
C HIS A 91 4.68 7.01 -3.62
N GLY A 92 3.98 8.09 -3.95
CA GLY A 92 3.29 8.94 -2.97
C GLY A 92 1.78 8.74 -2.94
N ASP A 93 1.14 9.32 -1.92
CA ASP A 93 -0.30 9.61 -1.85
C ASP A 93 -1.24 8.44 -2.21
N TYR A 94 -0.83 7.21 -1.92
CA TYR A 94 -1.64 6.02 -2.18
C TYR A 94 -3.02 6.11 -1.53
N GLN A 95 -3.16 6.77 -0.38
CA GLN A 95 -4.44 6.95 0.31
C GLN A 95 -5.42 7.87 -0.43
N ALA A 96 -4.92 8.77 -1.28
CA ALA A 96 -5.74 9.64 -2.11
C ALA A 96 -6.25 8.92 -3.37
N ASP A 97 -5.70 7.74 -3.71
CA ASP A 97 -6.20 6.94 -4.82
C ASP A 97 -7.52 6.23 -4.44
N PRO A 98 -8.60 6.37 -5.22
CA PRO A 98 -9.86 5.67 -4.96
C PRO A 98 -9.71 4.15 -4.82
N VAL A 99 -8.78 3.54 -5.54
CA VAL A 99 -8.48 2.10 -5.44
C VAL A 99 -8.02 1.73 -4.04
N PHE A 100 -7.28 2.60 -3.35
CA PHE A 100 -6.90 2.34 -1.97
C PHE A 100 -8.13 2.25 -1.07
N ALA A 101 -9.09 3.15 -1.23
CA ALA A 101 -10.33 3.12 -0.46
C ALA A 101 -11.15 1.85 -0.75
N GLU A 102 -11.25 1.44 -2.01
CA GLU A 102 -11.93 0.21 -2.44
C GLU A 102 -11.30 -1.04 -1.83
N GLU A 103 -9.99 -1.20 -1.98
CA GLU A 103 -9.26 -2.38 -1.50
C GLU A 103 -9.22 -2.41 0.04
N ARG A 104 -9.07 -1.25 0.69
CA ARG A 104 -9.20 -1.14 2.15
C ARG A 104 -10.58 -1.55 2.63
N ALA A 105 -11.65 -1.09 1.98
CA ALA A 105 -13.01 -1.47 2.34
C ALA A 105 -13.24 -2.98 2.17
N ALA A 106 -12.75 -3.57 1.08
CA ALA A 106 -12.83 -5.01 0.84
C ALA A 106 -12.07 -5.83 1.89
N LEU A 107 -10.87 -5.38 2.30
CA LEU A 107 -10.09 -6.04 3.36
C LEU A 107 -10.79 -5.92 4.73
N LEU A 108 -11.32 -4.75 5.07
CA LEU A 108 -12.05 -4.55 6.33
C LEU A 108 -13.32 -5.40 6.41
N ALA A 109 -14.06 -5.55 5.30
CA ALA A 109 -15.26 -6.37 5.24
C ALA A 109 -15.00 -7.88 5.49
N ARG A 110 -13.75 -8.32 5.40
CA ARG A 110 -13.35 -9.70 5.75
C ARG A 110 -13.13 -9.88 7.24
N LEU A 111 -12.76 -8.83 7.97
CA LEU A 111 -12.40 -8.96 9.37
C LEU A 111 -13.62 -9.41 10.20
N PRO A 112 -13.42 -10.29 11.21
CA PRO A 112 -14.51 -10.72 12.07
C PRO A 112 -15.07 -9.54 12.89
N ASP A 113 -16.37 -9.61 13.19
CA ASP A 113 -17.03 -8.68 14.09
C ASP A 113 -16.40 -8.70 15.49
N GLY A 114 -16.43 -7.57 16.19
CA GLY A 114 -15.93 -7.45 17.56
C GLY A 114 -14.44 -7.13 17.70
N LEU A 115 -13.73 -6.92 16.59
CA LEU A 115 -12.39 -6.33 16.64
C LEU A 115 -12.45 -4.83 17.01
N PRO A 116 -11.47 -4.32 17.77
CA PRO A 116 -11.39 -2.89 18.05
C PRO A 116 -11.30 -2.11 16.75
N ALA A 117 -12.05 -1.00 16.68
CA ALA A 117 -12.05 -0.14 15.50
C ALA A 117 -10.62 0.35 15.18
N PRO A 118 -10.26 0.47 13.89
CA PRO A 118 -8.99 1.08 13.49
C PRO A 118 -8.86 2.48 14.11
N ARG A 119 -7.70 2.80 14.67
CA ARG A 119 -7.43 4.20 15.08
C ARG A 119 -7.48 5.05 13.81
N GLN A 120 -8.31 6.10 13.83
CA GLN A 120 -8.32 7.09 12.76
C GLN A 120 -6.90 7.67 12.65
N GLY A 121 -6.31 7.61 11.46
CA GLY A 121 -4.98 8.18 11.22
C GLY A 121 -5.05 9.69 11.44
N ASP A 122 -4.03 10.23 12.10
CA ASP A 122 -3.80 11.66 12.18
C ASP A 122 -3.63 12.21 10.76
N ASP A 123 -4.66 12.85 10.22
CA ASP A 123 -4.67 13.55 8.95
C ASP A 123 -3.75 14.79 9.06
N GLY A 124 -2.44 14.56 9.06
CA GLY A 124 -1.38 15.53 8.78
C GLY A 124 -1.66 16.98 9.17
N GLN A 125 -2.07 17.24 10.41
CA GLN A 125 -2.15 18.62 10.90
C GLN A 125 -0.74 19.13 11.18
N ASP A 126 -0.23 19.92 10.24
CA ASP A 126 0.92 20.82 10.39
C ASP A 126 0.84 21.55 11.74
N THR A 127 1.62 21.09 12.71
CA THR A 127 1.96 21.91 13.87
C THR A 127 3.26 22.63 13.55
N PRO A 128 3.27 23.98 13.41
CA PRO A 128 4.48 24.71 13.12
C PRO A 128 5.39 24.62 14.33
N GLN A 129 6.46 23.83 14.22
CA GLN A 129 7.48 23.73 15.24
C GLN A 129 8.23 25.06 15.33
N SER A 130 7.80 25.87 16.30
CA SER A 130 8.42 27.12 16.72
C SER A 130 9.93 26.94 16.89
N SER A 131 10.69 27.54 15.97
CA SER A 131 12.12 27.74 16.10
C SER A 131 12.39 28.65 17.30
N SER A 132 12.86 28.08 18.40
CA SER A 132 13.45 28.85 19.50
C SER A 132 14.83 28.28 19.75
N GLY A 133 15.83 29.00 19.24
CA GLY A 133 17.22 28.66 19.43
C GLY A 133 17.68 28.78 20.88
N ARG A 134 18.86 28.22 21.13
CA ARG A 134 19.83 28.78 22.09
C ARG A 134 21.22 28.20 21.84
N SER A 135 22.08 29.10 21.40
CA SER A 135 23.52 29.07 21.53
C SER A 135 23.96 28.84 22.98
N SER A 136 25.03 28.05 23.19
CA SER A 136 26.21 28.36 24.02
C SER A 136 26.89 27.08 24.50
N GLY A 137 28.22 27.03 24.40
CA GLY A 137 29.08 26.07 25.11
C GLY A 137 30.20 25.51 24.26
#